data_AF-A0A6S7GRF5-F1
#
_entry.id   AF-A0A6S7GRF5-F1
#
_cell.length_a   1.000
_cell.length_b   1.000
_cell.length_c   1.000
_cell.angle_alpha   90.00
_cell.angle_beta   90.00
_cell.angle_gamma   90.00
#
_symmetry.space_group_name_H-M   'P 1'
#
loop_
_entity.id
_entity.type
_entity.pdbx_description
1 polymer ?
#
loop_
_entity_poly.entity_id
_entity_poly.type
_entity_poly.pdbx_seq_one_letter_code
_entity_poly.pdbx_strand_id
1 'polypeptide(L)'
;MEKLFRNQKLNVSVRAVESGEDVLFYAKDVAESLGYADPKKAVQKLVRKQNKVSVYELRKRGESPLLQKCHPQTILLFEPGLYQLICSSRLPIAEDFQDWVFREVLPSIRKTGSYELPDRRSLRYNQMILINETDLHHTIVSYIRDNYPEAVIVPGLGEYQDTMSKRCDAWKKGYKGGQPDLIIENPMGKYKGFAIEFKSPKGTGVASEKQVVWLRKLMEIGYMVMISDDLVKTCIRINEYFSLKKTVRKVAVKITASGVKTYRPRFKSDKY
;
A
#
# COMPACT_ATOMS: atom_id res chain seq x y z
N MET A 1 27.32 17.08 -0.14
CA MET A 1 27.86 15.89 0.58
C MET A 1 27.86 14.71 -0.39
N GLU A 2 28.82 13.77 -0.31
CA GLU A 2 28.72 12.52 -1.09
C GLU A 2 27.68 11.59 -0.43
N LYS A 3 26.73 11.09 -1.21
CA LYS A 3 25.66 10.20 -0.77
C LYS A 3 25.66 8.94 -1.63
N LEU A 4 25.24 7.84 -1.01
CA LEU A 4 25.01 6.57 -1.70
C LEU A 4 23.51 6.35 -1.83
N PHE A 5 23.00 6.41 -3.05
CA PHE A 5 21.60 6.09 -3.35
C PHE A 5 21.49 4.59 -3.59
N ARG A 6 20.58 3.93 -2.87
CA ARG A 6 20.36 2.48 -2.96
C ARG A 6 18.93 2.22 -3.41
N ASN A 7 18.76 1.41 -4.44
CA ASN A 7 17.47 0.85 -4.81
C ASN A 7 17.45 -0.63 -4.44
N GLN A 8 16.70 -0.96 -3.38
CA GLN A 8 16.62 -2.34 -2.86
C GLN A 8 15.92 -3.28 -3.83
N LYS A 9 14.90 -2.80 -4.56
CA LYS A 9 14.13 -3.60 -5.51
C LYS A 9 14.99 -4.05 -6.69
N LEU A 10 15.84 -3.16 -7.20
CA LEU A 10 16.75 -3.43 -8.31
C LEU A 10 18.11 -3.96 -7.86
N ASN A 11 18.36 -4.02 -6.55
CA ASN A 11 19.65 -4.35 -5.95
C ASN A 11 20.84 -3.55 -6.52
N VAL A 12 20.64 -2.25 -6.74
CA VAL A 12 21.67 -1.34 -7.27
C VAL A 12 22.01 -0.24 -6.27
N SER A 13 23.26 0.22 -6.33
CA SER A 13 23.71 1.38 -5.56
C SER A 13 24.56 2.29 -6.42
N VAL A 14 24.24 3.59 -6.41
CA VAL A 14 24.95 4.60 -7.17
C VAL A 14 25.41 5.71 -6.24
N ARG A 15 26.65 6.16 -6.41
CA ARG A 15 27.14 7.33 -5.70
C ARG A 15 26.58 8.60 -6.34
N ALA A 16 26.40 9.62 -5.52
CA ALA A 16 26.02 10.95 -5.95
C ALA A 16 26.61 12.02 -5.04
N VAL A 17 26.67 13.24 -5.52
CA VAL A 17 27.13 14.41 -4.77
C VAL A 17 26.05 15.48 -4.82
N GLU A 18 25.68 15.99 -3.65
CA GLU A 18 24.79 17.14 -3.54
C GLU A 18 25.57 18.44 -3.76
N SER A 19 25.03 19.29 -4.62
CA SER A 19 25.58 20.60 -4.98
C SER A 19 24.45 21.63 -5.03
N GLY A 20 24.19 22.30 -3.89
CA GLY A 20 23.03 23.17 -3.76
C GLY A 20 21.73 22.37 -3.72
N GLU A 21 20.78 22.72 -4.59
CA GLU A 21 19.53 21.98 -4.79
C GLU A 21 19.68 20.78 -5.72
N ASP A 22 20.78 20.70 -6.47
CA ASP A 22 21.01 19.64 -7.43
C ASP A 22 21.70 18.41 -6.82
N VAL A 23 21.34 17.24 -7.35
CA VAL A 23 22.02 15.97 -7.09
C VAL A 23 22.72 15.50 -8.36
N LEU A 24 24.04 15.28 -8.25
CA LEU A 24 24.90 14.84 -9.34
C LEU A 24 25.31 13.39 -9.17
N PHE A 25 24.98 12.52 -10.12
CA PHE A 25 25.24 11.08 -10.04
C PHE A 25 26.53 10.69 -10.77
N TYR A 26 27.31 9.77 -10.23
CA TYR A 26 28.50 9.25 -10.94
C TYR A 26 28.07 8.44 -12.16
N ALA A 27 28.39 8.94 -13.36
CA ALA A 27 27.90 8.35 -14.60
C ALA A 27 28.37 6.90 -14.80
N LYS A 28 29.59 6.59 -14.34
CA LYS A 28 30.16 5.25 -14.38
C LYS A 28 29.34 4.29 -13.53
N ASP A 29 29.11 4.63 -12.27
CA ASP A 29 28.34 3.80 -11.32
C ASP A 29 26.93 3.51 -11.84
N VAL A 30 26.25 4.52 -12.41
CA VAL A 30 24.92 4.34 -12.98
C VAL A 30 24.95 3.37 -14.15
N ALA A 31 25.86 3.56 -15.11
CA ALA A 31 25.94 2.71 -16.30
C ALA A 31 26.37 1.28 -15.96
N GLU A 32 27.30 1.09 -15.02
CA GLU A 32 27.68 -0.23 -14.50
C GLU A 32 26.51 -0.91 -13.79
N SER A 33 25.76 -0.16 -12.97
CA SER A 33 24.58 -0.68 -12.27
C SER A 33 23.47 -1.13 -13.22
N LEU A 34 23.36 -0.53 -14.41
CA LEU A 34 22.43 -0.98 -15.45
C LEU A 34 22.92 -2.22 -16.20
N GLY A 35 24.22 -2.55 -16.12
CA GLY A 35 24.84 -3.69 -16.81
C GLY A 35 25.53 -3.34 -18.13
N TYR A 36 25.90 -2.08 -18.38
CA TYR A 36 26.65 -1.73 -19.57
C TYR A 36 28.10 -2.23 -19.50
N ALA A 37 28.52 -3.02 -20.51
CA ALA A 37 29.90 -3.47 -20.64
C ALA A 37 30.90 -2.31 -20.91
N ASP A 38 30.45 -1.25 -21.59
CA ASP A 38 31.22 -0.02 -21.78
C ASP A 38 30.42 1.20 -21.25
N PRO A 39 30.58 1.52 -19.95
CA PRO A 39 29.93 2.64 -19.31
C PRO A 39 30.19 3.99 -20.01
N LYS A 40 31.43 4.19 -20.47
CA LYS A 40 31.85 5.45 -21.08
C LYS A 40 31.12 5.67 -22.41
N LYS A 41 31.08 4.64 -23.26
CA LYS A 41 30.39 4.69 -24.55
C LYS A 41 28.88 4.87 -24.38
N ALA A 42 28.29 4.18 -23.40
CA ALA A 42 26.86 4.32 -23.10
C ALA A 42 26.50 5.76 -22.72
N VAL A 43 27.22 6.36 -21.77
CA VAL A 43 27.01 7.74 -21.33
C VAL A 43 27.28 8.75 -22.45
N GLN A 44 28.27 8.49 -23.31
CA GLN A 44 28.55 9.36 -24.46
C GLN A 44 27.40 9.35 -25.47
N LYS A 45 26.87 8.17 -25.79
CA LYS A 45 25.84 7.98 -26.81
C LYS A 45 24.44 8.39 -26.34
N LEU A 46 24.09 8.08 -25.09
CA LEU A 46 22.70 8.14 -24.63
C LEU A 46 22.37 9.39 -23.83
N VAL A 47 23.38 10.10 -23.30
CA VAL A 47 23.15 11.29 -22.48
C VAL A 47 23.59 12.56 -23.22
N ARG A 48 22.69 13.54 -23.32
CA ARG A 48 22.98 14.81 -23.98
C ARG A 48 24.02 15.63 -23.20
N LYS A 49 24.78 16.48 -23.91
CA LYS A 49 25.91 17.22 -23.31
C LYS A 49 25.48 18.12 -22.15
N GLN A 50 24.32 18.77 -22.24
CA GLN A 50 23.80 19.65 -21.16
C GLN A 50 23.41 18.90 -19.89
N ASN A 51 23.21 17.57 -19.97
CA ASN A 51 22.76 16.75 -18.85
C ASN A 51 23.90 15.98 -18.17
N LYS A 52 25.16 16.30 -18.52
CA LYS A 52 26.36 15.74 -17.92
C LYS A 52 27.45 16.79 -17.80
N VAL A 53 28.32 16.64 -16.83
CA VAL A 53 29.42 17.57 -16.56
C VAL A 53 30.65 16.81 -16.07
N SER A 54 31.84 17.29 -16.42
CA SER A 54 33.08 16.74 -15.87
C SER A 54 33.44 17.38 -14.53
N VAL A 55 34.14 16.65 -13.68
CA VAL A 55 34.70 17.20 -12.43
C VAL A 55 35.61 18.41 -12.71
N TYR A 56 36.37 18.38 -13.82
CA TYR A 56 37.18 19.52 -14.24
C TYR A 56 36.36 20.80 -14.47
N GLU A 57 35.24 20.70 -15.17
CA GLU A 57 34.35 21.84 -15.44
C GLU A 57 33.73 22.38 -14.16
N LEU A 58 33.29 21.52 -13.24
CA LEU A 58 32.75 21.93 -11.94
C LEU A 58 33.79 22.66 -11.10
N ARG A 59 35.04 22.15 -11.05
CA ARG A 59 36.13 22.80 -10.32
C ARG A 59 36.41 24.20 -10.86
N LYS A 60 36.36 24.39 -12.18
CA LYS A 60 36.53 25.72 -12.79
C LYS A 60 35.42 26.70 -12.40
N ARG A 61 34.22 26.21 -12.14
CA ARG A 61 33.10 27.02 -11.65
C ARG A 61 33.17 27.34 -10.16
N GLY A 62 34.13 26.76 -9.43
CA GLY A 62 34.18 26.82 -7.97
C GLY A 62 33.08 25.98 -7.30
N GLU A 63 32.40 25.15 -8.07
CA GLU A 63 31.27 24.34 -7.61
C GLU A 63 31.81 23.02 -7.02
N SER A 64 31.64 22.87 -5.70
CA SER A 64 31.88 21.67 -4.89
C SER A 64 33.35 21.36 -4.50
N PRO A 65 33.79 21.79 -3.30
CA PRO A 65 35.08 21.40 -2.68
C PRO A 65 35.24 19.87 -2.51
N LEU A 66 34.12 19.14 -2.40
CA LEU A 66 34.10 17.70 -2.15
C LEU A 66 34.66 16.88 -3.32
N LEU A 67 34.63 17.44 -4.54
CA LEU A 67 35.11 16.77 -5.74
C LEU A 67 36.61 17.00 -6.00
N GLN A 68 37.34 17.69 -5.12
CA GLN A 68 38.79 17.95 -5.29
C GLN A 68 39.65 16.67 -5.35
N LYS A 69 39.17 15.57 -4.74
CA LYS A 69 39.87 14.28 -4.75
C LYS A 69 39.53 13.39 -5.95
N CYS A 70 38.46 13.69 -6.70
CA CYS A 70 38.05 12.89 -7.85
C CYS A 70 39.00 13.08 -9.05
N HIS A 71 38.99 12.16 -10.02
CA HIS A 71 39.74 12.38 -11.24
C HIS A 71 39.08 13.49 -12.10
N PRO A 72 39.82 14.43 -12.72
CA PRO A 72 39.22 15.53 -13.48
C PRO A 72 38.32 15.09 -14.64
N GLN A 73 38.59 13.92 -15.21
CA GLN A 73 37.80 13.33 -16.32
C GLN A 73 36.56 12.55 -15.85
N THR A 74 36.31 12.44 -14.55
CA THR A 74 35.09 11.80 -14.04
C THR A 74 33.87 12.59 -14.53
N ILE A 75 32.91 11.86 -15.10
CA ILE A 75 31.65 12.43 -15.59
C ILE A 75 30.56 12.22 -14.53
N LEU A 76 29.84 13.30 -14.25
CA LEU A 76 28.67 13.34 -13.41
C LEU A 76 27.43 13.61 -14.27
N LEU A 77 26.30 13.04 -13.88
CA LEU A 77 25.01 13.24 -14.52
C LEU A 77 24.15 14.12 -13.63
N PHE A 78 23.52 15.13 -14.23
CA PHE A 78 22.35 15.74 -13.61
C PHE A 78 21.19 14.73 -13.64
N GLU A 79 20.17 14.95 -12.81
CA GLU A 79 19.01 14.07 -12.76
C GLU A 79 18.32 13.85 -14.13
N PRO A 80 18.15 14.86 -15.01
CA PRO A 80 17.67 14.61 -16.38
C PRO A 80 18.58 13.68 -17.19
N GLY A 81 19.89 13.69 -16.92
CA GLY A 81 20.86 12.81 -17.57
C GLY A 81 20.79 11.37 -17.07
N LEU A 82 20.53 11.19 -15.77
CA LEU A 82 20.23 9.90 -15.17
C LEU A 82 19.01 9.28 -15.86
N TYR A 83 17.89 10.00 -15.93
CA TYR A 83 16.68 9.49 -16.57
C TYR A 83 16.86 9.25 -18.07
N GLN A 84 17.59 10.10 -18.79
CA GLN A 84 17.91 9.85 -20.21
C GLN A 84 18.65 8.53 -20.42
N LEU A 85 19.66 8.26 -19.57
CA LEU A 85 20.41 7.02 -19.66
C LEU A 85 19.53 5.80 -19.40
N ILE A 86 18.71 5.85 -18.35
CA ILE A 86 17.81 4.75 -17.97
C ILE A 86 16.72 4.53 -19.03
N CYS A 87 16.00 5.58 -19.42
CA CYS A 87 14.88 5.48 -20.37
C CYS A 87 15.31 5.18 -21.82
N SER A 88 16.57 5.39 -22.18
CA SER A 88 17.10 5.01 -23.50
C SER A 88 17.70 3.61 -23.54
N SER A 89 17.81 2.96 -22.37
CA SER A 89 18.39 1.62 -22.25
C SER A 89 17.35 0.53 -22.51
N ARG A 90 17.81 -0.60 -23.03
CA ARG A 90 17.05 -1.86 -23.19
C ARG A 90 17.61 -2.99 -22.33
N LEU A 91 18.38 -2.65 -21.30
CA LEU A 91 18.91 -3.62 -20.35
C LEU A 91 17.83 -3.96 -19.32
N PRO A 92 17.75 -5.20 -18.81
CA PRO A 92 16.66 -5.64 -17.92
C PRO A 92 16.42 -4.72 -16.72
N ILE A 93 17.50 -4.29 -16.03
CA ILE A 93 17.41 -3.38 -14.87
C ILE A 93 16.82 -2.03 -15.26
N ALA A 94 17.09 -1.55 -16.48
CA ALA A 94 16.52 -0.30 -16.97
C ALA A 94 15.04 -0.46 -17.30
N GLU A 95 14.64 -1.59 -17.91
CA GLU A 95 13.25 -1.90 -18.21
C GLU A 95 12.42 -2.01 -16.92
N ASP A 96 12.93 -2.68 -15.88
CA ASP A 96 12.26 -2.77 -14.57
C ASP A 96 12.03 -1.38 -13.95
N PHE A 97 13.01 -0.48 -14.07
CA PHE A 97 12.87 0.89 -13.60
C PHE A 97 11.85 1.68 -14.44
N GLN A 98 11.90 1.53 -15.77
CA GLN A 98 10.96 2.19 -16.69
C GLN A 98 9.53 1.74 -16.43
N ASP A 99 9.28 0.44 -16.27
CA ASP A 99 7.95 -0.09 -15.97
C ASP A 99 7.42 0.46 -14.65
N TRP A 100 8.26 0.51 -13.61
CA TRP A 100 7.88 1.13 -12.34
C TRP A 100 7.52 2.61 -12.51
N VAL A 101 8.35 3.40 -13.21
CA VAL A 101 8.08 4.82 -13.43
C VAL A 101 6.82 5.04 -14.27
N PHE A 102 6.66 4.32 -15.38
CA PHE A 102 5.60 4.56 -16.35
C PHE A 102 4.25 3.99 -15.95
N ARG A 103 4.23 2.89 -15.19
CA ARG A 103 2.98 2.23 -14.79
C ARG A 103 2.52 2.61 -13.39
N GLU A 104 3.45 3.01 -12.52
CA GLU A 104 3.15 3.31 -11.12
C GLU A 104 3.34 4.80 -10.81
N VAL A 105 4.58 5.31 -10.96
CA VAL A 105 4.96 6.65 -10.49
C VAL A 105 4.22 7.75 -11.25
N LEU A 106 4.43 7.85 -12.57
CA LEU A 106 3.85 8.92 -13.38
C LEU A 106 2.30 8.86 -13.40
N PRO A 107 1.66 7.69 -13.52
CA PRO A 107 0.21 7.61 -13.41
C PRO A 107 -0.32 8.05 -12.05
N SER A 108 0.40 7.78 -10.95
CA SER A 108 0.03 8.25 -9.62
C SER A 108 0.09 9.78 -9.56
N ILE A 109 1.25 10.38 -9.88
CA ILE A 109 1.43 11.84 -9.89
C ILE A 109 0.37 12.53 -10.76
N ARG A 110 0.11 12.02 -11.96
CA ARG A 110 -0.92 12.59 -12.85
C ARG A 110 -2.31 12.56 -12.23
N LYS A 111 -2.65 11.52 -11.47
CA LYS A 111 -3.98 11.33 -10.87
C LYS A 111 -4.16 12.08 -9.55
N THR A 112 -3.12 12.13 -8.72
CA THR A 112 -3.21 12.59 -7.33
C THR A 112 -2.43 13.88 -7.05
N GLY A 113 -1.54 14.29 -7.96
CA GLY A 113 -0.60 15.40 -7.77
C GLY A 113 0.67 15.02 -7.01
N SER A 114 0.81 13.78 -6.54
CA SER A 114 1.97 13.32 -5.78
C SER A 114 2.28 11.84 -6.02
N TYR A 115 3.53 11.43 -5.75
CA TYR A 115 3.88 10.03 -5.60
C TYR A 115 4.34 9.80 -4.17
N GLU A 116 3.56 9.04 -3.43
CA GLU A 116 3.94 8.57 -2.11
C GLU A 116 4.58 7.21 -2.29
N LEU A 117 5.83 7.07 -1.83
CA LEU A 117 6.41 5.73 -1.70
C LEU A 117 5.47 4.92 -0.82
N PRO A 118 5.09 3.70 -1.23
CA PRO A 118 4.37 2.83 -0.33
C PRO A 118 5.17 2.77 0.96
N ASP A 119 4.56 3.16 2.08
CA ASP A 119 5.13 2.97 3.41
C ASP A 119 5.72 1.54 3.45
N ARG A 120 6.84 1.35 4.17
CA ARG A 120 7.45 0.02 4.36
C ARG A 120 6.41 -1.03 4.80
N ARG A 121 5.31 -0.56 5.40
CA ARG A 121 4.08 -1.29 5.70
C ARG A 121 3.31 -1.80 4.47
N SER A 122 3.13 -0.99 3.43
CA SER A 122 2.53 -1.38 2.15
C SER A 122 3.39 -2.29 1.27
N LEU A 123 4.71 -2.32 1.46
CA LEU A 123 5.59 -3.25 0.74
C LEU A 123 5.42 -4.72 1.19
N ARG A 124 4.95 -4.99 2.42
CA ARG A 124 4.57 -6.35 2.85
C ARG A 124 3.41 -6.91 2.02
N TYR A 125 2.51 -6.03 1.59
CA TYR A 125 1.32 -6.38 0.83
C TYR A 125 1.60 -6.69 -0.64
N ASN A 126 2.59 -6.03 -1.25
CA ASN A 126 2.97 -6.28 -2.64
C ASN A 126 3.93 -7.47 -2.83
N GLN A 127 4.54 -8.00 -1.76
CA GLN A 127 5.46 -9.15 -1.81
C GLN A 127 4.80 -10.48 -1.40
N MET A 128 3.62 -10.48 -0.78
CA MET A 128 2.83 -11.70 -0.62
C MET A 128 2.21 -12.03 -1.98
N ILE A 129 2.66 -13.12 -2.61
CA ILE A 129 1.82 -13.80 -3.60
C ILE A 129 0.57 -14.22 -2.81
N LEU A 130 -0.56 -13.55 -3.03
CA LEU A 130 -1.82 -13.98 -2.44
C LEU A 130 -2.29 -15.19 -3.24
N ILE A 131 -2.03 -16.38 -2.71
CA ILE A 131 -2.31 -17.63 -3.43
C ILE A 131 -3.75 -18.09 -3.16
N ASN A 132 -4.31 -17.71 -2.02
CA ASN A 132 -5.60 -18.17 -1.54
C ASN A 132 -6.36 -17.11 -0.71
N GLU A 133 -7.59 -17.47 -0.32
CA GLU A 133 -8.52 -16.64 0.47
C GLU A 133 -7.98 -16.33 1.87
N THR A 134 -7.33 -17.31 2.53
CA THR A 134 -6.73 -17.17 3.85
C THR A 134 -5.59 -16.16 3.88
N ASP A 135 -4.73 -16.16 2.84
CA ASP A 135 -3.65 -15.17 2.70
C ASP A 135 -4.26 -13.77 2.60
N LEU A 136 -5.27 -13.57 1.74
CA LEU A 136 -5.97 -12.30 1.60
C LEU A 136 -6.59 -11.85 2.93
N HIS A 137 -7.26 -12.76 3.65
CA HIS A 137 -7.84 -12.48 4.95
C HIS A 137 -6.78 -11.98 5.94
N HIS A 138 -5.72 -12.77 6.18
CA HIS A 138 -4.66 -12.41 7.14
C HIS A 138 -4.02 -11.07 6.81
N THR A 139 -3.82 -10.84 5.52
CA THR A 139 -3.24 -9.63 4.98
C THR A 139 -4.09 -8.40 5.28
N ILE A 140 -5.40 -8.48 5.03
CA ILE A 140 -6.35 -7.42 5.35
C ILE A 140 -6.46 -7.18 6.87
N VAL A 141 -6.46 -8.23 7.68
CA VAL A 141 -6.50 -8.09 9.13
C VAL A 141 -5.25 -7.39 9.66
N SER A 142 -4.07 -7.72 9.13
CA SER A 142 -2.83 -7.00 9.45
C SER A 142 -2.95 -5.53 9.05
N TYR A 143 -3.47 -5.25 7.85
CA TYR A 143 -3.64 -3.89 7.34
C TYR A 143 -4.51 -3.04 8.26
N ILE A 144 -5.65 -3.59 8.69
CA ILE A 144 -6.56 -2.89 9.59
C ILE A 144 -5.88 -2.64 10.94
N ARG A 145 -5.23 -3.64 11.54
CA ARG A 145 -4.55 -3.48 12.83
C ARG A 145 -3.46 -2.42 12.81
N ASP A 146 -2.72 -2.32 11.70
CA ASP A 146 -1.62 -1.38 11.54
C ASP A 146 -2.08 0.06 11.31
N ASN A 147 -3.20 0.26 10.60
CA ASN A 147 -3.66 1.59 10.16
C ASN A 147 -4.84 2.13 10.97
N TYR A 148 -5.64 1.25 11.57
CA TYR A 148 -6.83 1.55 12.36
C TYR A 148 -6.80 0.74 13.67
N PRO A 149 -5.86 1.03 14.59
CA PRO A 149 -5.70 0.27 15.83
C PRO A 149 -6.94 0.32 16.73
N GLU A 150 -7.84 1.29 16.53
CA GLU A 150 -9.13 1.41 17.21
C GLU A 150 -10.26 0.58 16.56
N ALA A 151 -9.99 -0.09 15.44
CA ALA A 151 -10.97 -0.91 14.74
C ALA A 151 -11.35 -2.14 15.59
N VAL A 152 -12.65 -2.32 15.78
CA VAL A 152 -13.26 -3.50 16.39
C VAL A 152 -13.57 -4.49 15.27
N ILE A 153 -12.69 -5.47 15.08
CA ILE A 153 -12.82 -6.51 14.07
C ILE A 153 -13.36 -7.81 14.66
N VAL A 154 -14.27 -8.46 13.93
CA VAL A 154 -14.90 -9.74 14.29
C VAL A 154 -14.71 -10.72 13.12
N PRO A 155 -13.88 -11.77 13.27
CA PRO A 155 -13.66 -12.76 12.23
C PRO A 155 -14.79 -13.81 12.20
N GLY A 156 -15.08 -14.34 11.01
CA GLY A 156 -15.93 -15.52 10.83
C GLY A 156 -15.23 -16.80 11.27
N LEU A 157 -16.01 -17.83 11.66
CA LEU A 157 -15.47 -19.13 12.07
C LEU A 157 -15.31 -20.15 10.94
N GLY A 158 -15.61 -19.80 9.68
CA GLY A 158 -15.74 -20.75 8.57
C GLY A 158 -14.53 -21.70 8.44
N GLU A 159 -13.33 -21.13 8.43
CA GLU A 159 -12.07 -21.88 8.26
C GLU A 159 -11.71 -22.76 9.46
N TYR A 160 -12.23 -22.46 10.67
CA TYR A 160 -11.93 -23.18 11.91
C TYR A 160 -12.88 -24.35 12.19
N GLN A 161 -13.88 -24.57 11.35
CA GLN A 161 -14.89 -25.65 11.46
C GLN A 161 -14.50 -26.93 10.68
N ASP A 162 -13.24 -27.36 10.82
CA ASP A 162 -12.63 -28.49 10.10
C ASP A 162 -13.31 -29.85 10.34
N THR A 163 -13.85 -30.09 11.54
CA THR A 163 -14.46 -31.38 11.94
C THR A 163 -15.97 -31.29 12.16
N MET A 164 -16.66 -32.42 12.04
CA MET A 164 -18.09 -32.54 12.38
C MET A 164 -18.40 -32.11 13.80
N SER A 165 -17.55 -32.50 14.76
CA SER A 165 -17.72 -32.12 16.16
C SER A 165 -17.67 -30.60 16.35
N LYS A 166 -16.67 -29.92 15.76
CA LYS A 166 -16.57 -28.45 15.80
C LYS A 166 -17.74 -27.76 15.11
N ARG A 167 -18.23 -28.30 13.99
CA ARG A 167 -19.44 -27.78 13.31
C ARG A 167 -20.69 -27.89 14.17
N CYS A 168 -20.91 -29.04 14.80
CA CYS A 168 -22.04 -29.26 15.70
C CYS A 168 -22.00 -28.34 16.92
N ASP A 169 -20.83 -28.19 17.54
CA ASP A 169 -20.64 -27.27 18.67
C ASP A 169 -20.81 -25.81 18.26
N ALA A 170 -20.24 -25.39 17.12
CA ALA A 170 -20.42 -24.05 16.59
C ALA A 170 -21.91 -23.74 16.32
N TRP A 171 -22.65 -24.67 15.71
CA TRP A 171 -24.08 -24.48 15.50
C TRP A 171 -24.85 -24.31 16.82
N LYS A 172 -24.55 -25.11 17.85
CA LYS A 172 -25.14 -24.97 19.19
C LYS A 172 -24.81 -23.63 19.84
N LYS A 173 -23.64 -23.06 19.52
CA LYS A 173 -23.22 -21.72 19.95
C LYS A 173 -23.81 -20.59 19.10
N GLY A 174 -24.65 -20.90 18.12
CA GLY A 174 -25.37 -19.94 17.28
C GLY A 174 -24.66 -19.55 15.99
N TYR A 175 -23.52 -20.17 15.66
CA TYR A 175 -22.86 -19.94 14.39
C TYR A 175 -23.72 -20.44 13.23
N LYS A 176 -23.83 -19.63 12.18
CA LYS A 176 -24.58 -19.95 10.97
C LYS A 176 -23.65 -19.96 9.78
N GLY A 177 -23.88 -20.91 8.87
CA GLY A 177 -23.14 -20.98 7.62
C GLY A 177 -23.36 -19.73 6.76
N GLY A 178 -22.30 -19.31 6.06
CA GLY A 178 -22.29 -18.10 5.23
C GLY A 178 -22.03 -16.80 5.99
N GLN A 179 -21.57 -16.89 7.25
CA GLN A 179 -21.10 -15.71 7.98
C GLN A 179 -19.93 -15.07 7.22
N PRO A 180 -19.90 -13.73 7.07
CA PRO A 180 -18.78 -13.05 6.43
C PRO A 180 -17.46 -13.38 7.12
N ASP A 181 -16.39 -13.42 6.34
CA ASP A 181 -15.05 -13.69 6.84
C ASP A 181 -14.58 -12.63 7.83
N LEU A 182 -14.95 -11.36 7.62
CA LEU A 182 -14.57 -10.25 8.48
C LEU A 182 -15.69 -9.23 8.62
N ILE A 183 -15.93 -8.78 9.86
CA ILE A 183 -16.82 -7.66 10.16
C ILE A 183 -16.05 -6.60 10.96
N ILE A 184 -16.24 -5.33 10.59
CA ILE A 184 -15.75 -4.16 11.31
C ILE A 184 -16.97 -3.50 11.97
N GLU A 185 -17.00 -3.48 13.30
CA GLU A 185 -18.15 -3.01 14.09
C GLU A 185 -18.14 -1.50 14.35
N ASN A 186 -17.09 -0.79 13.95
CA ASN A 186 -17.03 0.67 14.11
C ASN A 186 -18.07 1.33 13.18
N PRO A 187 -19.08 2.05 13.70
CA PRO A 187 -20.06 2.72 12.86
C PRO A 187 -19.44 3.97 12.21
N MET A 188 -19.46 4.05 10.88
CA MET A 188 -18.93 5.17 10.11
C MET A 188 -19.97 5.74 9.16
N GLY A 189 -20.16 7.06 9.19
CA GLY A 189 -21.23 7.72 8.44
C GLY A 189 -22.59 7.05 8.67
N LYS A 190 -23.33 6.80 7.59
CA LYS A 190 -24.65 6.16 7.68
C LYS A 190 -24.61 4.67 8.04
N TYR A 191 -23.44 4.03 8.00
CA TYR A 191 -23.31 2.58 8.16
C TYR A 191 -23.07 2.22 9.64
N LYS A 192 -23.70 1.13 10.07
CA LYS A 192 -23.55 0.60 11.44
C LYS A 192 -22.27 -0.22 11.62
N GLY A 193 -21.71 -0.71 10.53
CA GLY A 193 -20.50 -1.51 10.46
C GLY A 193 -20.20 -1.85 8.99
N PHE A 194 -19.12 -2.59 8.77
CA PHE A 194 -18.70 -3.04 7.43
C PHE A 194 -18.39 -4.52 7.44
N ALA A 195 -19.12 -5.31 6.66
CA ALA A 195 -18.88 -6.74 6.48
C ALA A 195 -18.20 -7.03 5.14
N ILE A 196 -17.19 -7.91 5.18
CA ILE A 196 -16.35 -8.27 4.06
C ILE A 196 -16.30 -9.79 3.95
N GLU A 197 -16.60 -10.27 2.76
CA GLU A 197 -16.44 -11.66 2.33
C GLU A 197 -15.26 -11.72 1.36
N PHE A 198 -14.26 -12.54 1.66
CA PHE A 198 -13.09 -12.73 0.82
C PHE A 198 -13.33 -13.82 -0.20
N LYS A 199 -12.69 -13.72 -1.36
CA LYS A 199 -12.64 -14.79 -2.34
C LYS A 199 -11.20 -14.98 -2.81
N SER A 200 -10.91 -16.15 -3.33
CA SER A 200 -9.59 -16.43 -3.90
C SER A 200 -9.21 -15.40 -4.98
N PRO A 201 -8.04 -14.75 -4.88
CA PRO A 201 -7.52 -13.80 -5.88
C PRO A 201 -7.32 -14.39 -7.28
N LYS A 202 -7.46 -15.71 -7.44
CA LYS A 202 -7.45 -16.38 -8.74
C LYS A 202 -8.71 -16.13 -9.58
N GLY A 203 -9.70 -15.39 -9.05
CA GLY A 203 -10.93 -15.01 -9.76
C GLY A 203 -11.92 -16.16 -9.98
N THR A 204 -11.71 -17.32 -9.34
CA THR A 204 -12.56 -18.50 -9.48
C THR A 204 -13.63 -18.63 -8.38
N GLY A 205 -13.56 -17.81 -7.33
CA GLY A 205 -14.45 -17.88 -6.18
C GLY A 205 -15.73 -17.07 -6.37
N VAL A 206 -16.86 -17.75 -6.56
CA VAL A 206 -18.20 -17.13 -6.46
C VAL A 206 -18.73 -17.29 -5.05
N ALA A 207 -19.34 -16.25 -4.50
CA ALA A 207 -20.03 -16.35 -3.22
C ALA A 207 -21.20 -17.33 -3.31
N SER A 208 -21.23 -18.28 -2.38
CA SER A 208 -22.34 -19.23 -2.23
C SER A 208 -23.64 -18.50 -1.89
N GLU A 209 -24.76 -19.14 -2.19
CA GLU A 209 -26.10 -18.61 -1.87
C GLU A 209 -26.25 -18.26 -0.38
N LYS A 210 -25.67 -19.07 0.51
CA LYS A 210 -25.67 -18.81 1.96
C LYS A 210 -24.92 -17.53 2.32
N GLN A 211 -23.75 -17.28 1.72
CA GLN A 211 -22.97 -16.05 1.91
C GLN A 211 -23.76 -14.83 1.40
N VAL A 212 -24.35 -14.93 0.21
CA VAL A 212 -25.16 -13.85 -0.38
C VAL A 212 -26.37 -13.50 0.50
N VAL A 213 -27.12 -14.52 0.96
CA VAL A 213 -28.28 -14.31 1.85
C VAL A 213 -27.85 -13.65 3.15
N TRP A 214 -26.70 -14.00 3.71
CA TRP A 214 -26.24 -13.39 4.95
C TRP A 214 -25.81 -11.93 4.73
N LEU A 215 -25.01 -11.66 3.71
CA LEU A 215 -24.63 -10.28 3.36
C LEU A 215 -25.86 -9.38 3.12
N ARG A 216 -26.91 -9.90 2.47
CA ARG A 216 -28.17 -9.14 2.30
C ARG A 216 -28.81 -8.74 3.62
N LYS A 217 -28.90 -9.63 4.61
CA LYS A 217 -29.48 -9.28 5.92
C LYS A 217 -28.64 -8.22 6.64
N LEU A 218 -27.31 -8.27 6.52
CA LEU A 218 -26.43 -7.23 7.07
C LEU A 218 -26.68 -5.88 6.41
N MET A 219 -26.82 -5.87 5.10
CA MET A 219 -27.17 -4.67 4.35
C MET A 219 -28.52 -4.10 4.78
N GLU A 220 -29.55 -4.93 4.97
CA GLU A 220 -30.89 -4.53 5.44
C GLU A 220 -30.86 -3.87 6.83
N ILE A 221 -29.99 -4.35 7.73
CA ILE A 221 -29.83 -3.74 9.06
C ILE A 221 -28.87 -2.53 9.06
N GLY A 222 -28.34 -2.15 7.90
CA GLY A 222 -27.56 -0.92 7.70
C GLY A 222 -26.04 -1.09 7.75
N TYR A 223 -25.51 -2.29 7.53
CA TYR A 223 -24.07 -2.50 7.33
C TYR A 223 -23.70 -2.20 5.88
N MET A 224 -22.49 -1.68 5.69
CA MET A 224 -21.83 -1.75 4.40
C MET A 224 -21.42 -3.20 4.15
N VAL A 225 -21.51 -3.68 2.91
CA VAL A 225 -21.15 -5.05 2.55
C VAL A 225 -20.25 -5.07 1.31
N MET A 226 -19.29 -5.98 1.29
CA MET A 226 -18.37 -6.18 0.17
C MET A 226 -18.02 -7.65 0.01
N ILE A 227 -17.94 -8.10 -1.24
CA ILE A 227 -17.29 -9.35 -1.63
C ILE A 227 -16.05 -8.95 -2.42
N SER A 228 -14.89 -9.52 -2.09
CA SER A 228 -13.64 -9.11 -2.70
C SER A 228 -12.61 -10.23 -2.81
N ASP A 229 -11.96 -10.29 -3.95
CA ASP A 229 -10.81 -11.14 -4.27
C ASP A 229 -9.51 -10.33 -4.43
N ASP A 230 -9.57 -9.01 -4.26
CA ASP A 230 -8.46 -8.09 -4.55
C ASP A 230 -8.05 -7.32 -3.29
N LEU A 231 -6.77 -7.44 -2.92
CA LEU A 231 -6.19 -6.77 -1.75
C LEU A 231 -6.26 -5.25 -1.84
N VAL A 232 -5.83 -4.67 -2.96
CA VAL A 232 -5.72 -3.21 -3.13
C VAL A 232 -7.11 -2.58 -3.07
N LYS A 233 -8.07 -3.15 -3.79
CA LYS A 233 -9.47 -2.71 -3.80
C LYS A 233 -10.09 -2.79 -2.41
N THR A 234 -9.78 -3.85 -1.66
CA THR A 234 -10.29 -4.00 -0.28
C THR A 234 -9.69 -2.94 0.64
N CYS A 235 -8.37 -2.70 0.58
CA CYS A 235 -7.73 -1.65 1.36
C CYS A 235 -8.30 -0.26 1.03
N ILE A 236 -8.46 0.07 -0.26
CA ILE A 236 -9.08 1.34 -0.69
C ILE A 236 -10.48 1.47 -0.08
N ARG A 237 -11.29 0.42 -0.13
CA ARG A 237 -12.64 0.46 0.43
C ARG A 237 -12.67 0.63 1.94
N ILE A 238 -11.76 -0.02 2.66
CA ILE A 238 -11.58 0.17 4.10
C ILE A 238 -11.22 1.63 4.38
N ASN A 239 -10.30 2.22 3.62
CA ASN A 239 -9.90 3.62 3.80
C ASN A 239 -11.06 4.57 3.54
N GLU A 240 -11.82 4.36 2.47
CA GLU A 240 -13.05 5.10 2.19
C GLU A 240 -14.03 4.98 3.36
N TYR A 241 -14.23 3.78 3.90
CA TYR A 241 -15.14 3.54 5.03
C TYR A 241 -14.73 4.32 6.27
N PHE A 242 -13.46 4.25 6.66
CA PHE A 242 -12.93 4.98 7.82
C PHE A 242 -12.80 6.49 7.59
N SER A 243 -12.77 6.95 6.34
CA SER A 243 -12.81 8.39 6.01
C SER A 243 -14.19 9.03 6.22
N LEU A 244 -15.26 8.21 6.31
CA LEU A 244 -16.60 8.70 6.57
C LEU A 244 -16.68 9.34 7.95
N LYS A 245 -17.42 10.45 8.06
CA LYS A 245 -17.61 11.16 9.34
C LYS A 245 -18.19 10.19 10.38
N LYS A 246 -17.55 10.10 11.55
CA LYS A 246 -18.06 9.30 12.69
C LYS A 246 -19.47 9.75 13.05
N THR A 247 -20.37 8.78 13.17
CA THR A 247 -21.73 9.06 13.64
C THR A 247 -21.70 9.21 15.16
N VAL A 248 -21.61 10.46 15.61
CA VAL A 248 -21.68 10.77 17.05
C VAL A 248 -23.13 10.57 17.50
N ARG A 249 -23.44 9.39 18.04
CA ARG A 249 -24.65 9.21 18.85
C ARG A 249 -24.32 9.67 20.26
N LYS A 250 -24.90 10.79 20.71
CA LYS A 250 -24.82 11.22 22.11
C LYS A 250 -25.47 10.15 22.98
N VAL A 251 -24.67 9.29 23.61
CA VAL A 251 -25.15 8.45 24.71
C VAL A 251 -24.97 9.27 25.98
N ALA A 252 -26.09 9.78 26.52
CA ALA A 252 -26.06 10.45 27.81
C ALA A 252 -25.89 9.39 28.92
N VAL A 253 -24.68 9.28 29.46
CA VAL A 253 -24.41 8.50 30.68
C VAL A 253 -24.44 9.47 31.86
N LYS A 254 -25.49 9.40 32.69
CA LYS A 254 -25.57 10.17 33.93
C LYS A 254 -24.96 9.34 35.06
N ILE A 255 -23.74 9.68 35.47
CA ILE A 255 -23.12 9.07 36.64
C ILE A 255 -23.71 9.75 37.88
N THR A 256 -24.31 8.97 38.78
CA THR A 256 -24.74 9.44 40.11
C THR A 256 -24.01 8.64 41.19
N ALA A 257 -23.82 9.25 42.36
CA ALA A 257 -22.87 8.85 43.40
C ALA A 257 -23.11 7.49 44.08
N SER A 258 -24.08 6.68 43.63
CA SER A 258 -24.47 5.42 44.30
C SER A 258 -24.31 4.14 43.46
N GLY A 259 -23.41 4.14 42.46
CA GLY A 259 -23.10 2.95 41.67
C GLY A 259 -23.97 2.74 40.43
N VAL A 260 -23.44 1.94 39.48
CA VAL A 260 -23.98 1.74 38.12
C VAL A 260 -25.28 0.94 38.17
N LYS A 261 -26.44 1.59 38.00
CA LYS A 261 -27.67 0.90 37.56
C LYS A 261 -27.83 1.06 36.05
N THR A 262 -27.80 -0.05 35.33
CA THR A 262 -28.14 -0.10 33.91
C THR A 262 -29.64 0.15 33.76
N TYR A 263 -30.03 1.24 33.07
CA TYR A 263 -31.42 1.45 32.67
C TYR A 263 -31.58 0.97 31.22
N ARG A 264 -32.47 0.00 30.98
CA ARG A 264 -32.88 -0.33 29.62
C ARG A 264 -33.68 0.85 29.06
N PRO A 265 -33.34 1.38 27.86
CA PRO A 265 -34.17 2.39 27.24
C PRO A 265 -35.57 1.79 27.00
N ARG A 266 -36.61 2.44 27.53
CA ARG A 266 -37.98 2.18 27.08
C ARG A 266 -38.09 2.75 25.67
N PHE A 267 -38.08 1.88 24.67
CA PHE A 267 -38.50 2.22 23.32
C PHE A 267 -40.00 2.54 23.39
N LYS A 268 -40.39 3.78 23.11
CA LYS A 268 -41.76 4.04 22.70
C LYS A 268 -41.92 3.40 21.33
N SER A 269 -42.83 2.44 21.23
CA SER A 269 -43.32 1.97 19.95
C SER A 269 -44.09 3.13 19.32
N ASP A 270 -43.53 3.75 18.29
CA ASP A 270 -44.36 4.51 17.38
C ASP A 270 -45.13 3.47 16.56
N LYS A 271 -46.42 3.33 16.88
CA LYS A 271 -47.39 2.64 16.05
C LYS A 271 -47.54 3.45 14.76
N TYR A 272 -47.09 2.92 13.63
CA TYR A 272 -47.76 3.02 12.33
C TYR A 272 -47.36 1.80 11.49
#